data_AF-A0A9W8EYA3-F1
#
_entry.id   AF-A0A9W8EYA3-F1
#
_cell.length_a   1.000
_cell.length_b   1.000
_cell.length_c   1.000
_cell.angle_alpha   90.00
_cell.angle_beta   90.00
_cell.angle_gamma   90.00
#
_symmetry.space_group_name_H-M   'P 1'
#
loop_
_entity.id
_entity.type
_entity.pdbx_description
1 polymer ?
#
loop_
_entity_poly.entity_id
_entity_poly.type
_entity_poly.pdbx_seq_one_letter_code
_entity_poly.pdbx_strand_id
1 'polypeptide(L)'
;MTTVTPTLALNSVDGSPSVGVQVVNEDEILRPKTEFKFPGAGQADIVRSTQKDSYYEQHLHAQISDLVQQTRGTRFHAAHQDEIAAAASALYYGLTTLTGAPTLGEEYCGILQIDSQKLYPTLGRRVLLVFLHSMGGLMGGRLLAAVRQRMQRRRLRQGETKPRWTERVLERVAKGGVAQKLMIAHLVVFYFTGAYYNLAKRLSGIRYVFSRRLRQGEETNGYEVLGALLAVQLVVQTAVQIRNWQNEQAEVDEAGEAEWKWADVADDKADDTCNSEKAGALDVVEEPVEDEKDLDSELEPTDVEMVRRFVCSDQTCTLCLSPRSHSAATPCGHMFCWTCVFEWCQTRAECPLCRQPVQLNQIMPVFNY
;
A
#
# COMPACT_ATOMS: atom_id res chain seq x y z
N MET A 1 34.69 -18.91 45.64
CA MET A 1 34.16 -19.32 46.95
C MET A 1 34.14 -20.84 46.98
N THR A 2 35.14 -21.44 47.63
CA THR A 2 35.32 -22.88 47.77
C THR A 2 34.36 -23.39 48.85
N THR A 3 33.37 -24.21 48.47
CA THR A 3 32.50 -24.88 49.43
C THR A 3 33.11 -26.22 49.81
N VAL A 4 33.69 -26.29 51.01
CA VAL A 4 34.23 -27.51 51.61
C VAL A 4 33.12 -28.20 52.39
N THR A 5 32.77 -29.43 52.04
CA THR A 5 31.90 -30.29 52.85
C THR A 5 32.73 -31.45 53.41
N PRO A 6 32.84 -31.62 54.75
CA PRO A 6 33.60 -32.71 55.31
C PRO A 6 32.74 -33.98 55.38
N THR A 7 33.23 -35.08 54.81
CA THR A 7 32.66 -36.42 55.03
C THR A 7 33.58 -37.18 56.00
N LEU A 8 33.05 -37.55 57.16
CA LEU A 8 33.73 -38.38 58.16
C LEU A 8 33.60 -39.86 57.75
N ALA A 9 34.71 -40.49 57.38
CA ALA A 9 34.82 -41.95 57.30
C ALA A 9 35.64 -42.45 58.49
N LEU A 10 34.99 -43.23 59.36
CA LEU A 10 35.65 -44.01 60.40
C LEU A 10 36.14 -45.32 59.76
N ASN A 11 37.46 -45.55 59.78
CA ASN A 11 38.05 -46.87 60.04
C ASN A 11 39.53 -46.75 60.37
N SER A 12 39.93 -47.49 61.40
CA SER A 12 41.21 -47.51 62.09
C SER A 12 42.28 -48.35 61.39
N VAL A 13 43.54 -47.92 61.47
CA VAL A 13 44.68 -48.53 62.19
C VAL A 13 45.97 -47.99 61.55
N ASP A 14 46.75 -47.27 62.37
CA ASP A 14 48.12 -46.78 62.17
C ASP A 14 48.42 -45.73 61.08
N GLY A 15 48.83 -44.54 61.55
CA GLY A 15 49.79 -43.68 60.84
C GLY A 15 49.24 -42.58 59.94
N SER A 16 48.82 -41.46 60.55
CA SER A 16 48.54 -40.15 59.92
C SER A 16 47.22 -40.07 59.12
N PRO A 17 46.27 -39.18 59.47
CA PRO A 17 45.14 -38.89 58.59
C PRO A 17 45.64 -38.05 57.41
N SER A 18 46.07 -38.70 56.33
CA SER A 18 46.13 -38.02 55.04
C SER A 18 44.70 -37.79 54.57
N VAL A 19 44.21 -36.56 54.69
CA VAL A 19 43.01 -36.13 53.97
C VAL A 19 43.36 -36.22 52.49
N GLY A 20 43.02 -37.34 51.87
CA GLY A 20 43.01 -37.47 50.43
C GLY A 20 41.96 -36.52 49.90
N VAL A 21 42.38 -35.30 49.53
CA VAL A 21 41.56 -34.43 48.70
C VAL A 21 41.48 -35.15 47.36
N GLN A 22 40.38 -35.86 47.12
CA GLN A 22 40.00 -36.20 45.76
C GLN A 22 39.77 -34.86 45.06
N VAL A 23 40.79 -34.38 44.36
CA VAL A 23 40.65 -33.34 43.35
C VAL A 23 39.83 -34.01 42.26
N VAL A 24 38.50 -33.95 42.38
CA VAL A 24 37.62 -34.21 41.25
C VAL A 24 38.02 -33.18 40.21
N ASN A 25 38.57 -33.64 39.08
CA ASN A 25 38.91 -32.78 37.95
C ASN A 25 37.69 -31.88 37.69
N GLU A 26 37.87 -30.56 37.79
CA GLU A 26 36.81 -29.60 37.46
C GLU A 26 36.32 -29.75 36.01
N ASP A 27 37.12 -30.42 35.17
CA ASP A 27 36.82 -30.79 33.79
C ASP A 27 35.75 -31.90 33.65
N GLU A 28 35.40 -32.59 34.74
CA GLU A 28 34.40 -33.67 34.76
C GLU A 28 33.04 -33.27 35.35
N ILE A 29 32.85 -31.98 35.66
CA ILE A 29 31.50 -31.46 35.82
C ILE A 29 30.90 -31.41 34.42
N LEU A 30 30.20 -32.48 34.03
CA LEU A 30 29.32 -32.54 32.86
C LEU A 30 28.29 -31.42 32.97
N ARG A 31 28.66 -30.19 32.59
CA ARG A 31 27.69 -29.13 32.32
C ARG A 31 26.81 -29.69 31.24
N PRO A 32 25.50 -29.89 31.48
CA PRO A 32 24.60 -30.28 30.42
C PRO A 32 24.73 -29.19 29.35
N LYS A 33 25.26 -29.55 28.18
CA LYS A 33 25.26 -28.68 27.01
C LYS A 33 23.79 -28.52 26.63
N THR A 34 23.15 -27.48 27.14
CA THR A 34 21.80 -27.14 26.72
C THR A 34 21.91 -26.67 25.28
N GLU A 35 21.56 -27.52 24.31
CA GLU A 35 21.32 -27.12 22.93
C GLU A 35 20.04 -26.27 22.86
N PHE A 36 20.06 -25.10 23.49
CA PHE A 36 18.95 -24.19 23.42
C PHE A 36 18.98 -23.50 22.05
N LYS A 37 18.15 -23.98 21.13
CA LYS A 37 17.89 -23.34 19.84
C LYS A 37 16.71 -22.40 20.01
N PHE A 38 16.92 -21.12 19.71
CA PHE A 38 15.83 -20.17 19.73
C PHE A 38 14.80 -20.49 18.64
N PRO A 39 13.51 -20.64 18.99
CA PRO A 39 12.46 -20.89 18.01
C PRO A 39 12.18 -19.64 17.16
N GLY A 40 11.75 -19.85 15.92
CA GLY A 40 11.29 -18.76 15.05
C GLY A 40 10.08 -18.05 15.68
N ALA A 41 9.97 -16.74 15.44
CA ALA A 41 8.84 -15.97 15.94
C ALA A 41 7.51 -16.44 15.33
N GLY A 42 6.46 -16.48 16.15
CA GLY A 42 5.12 -16.82 15.71
C GLY A 42 4.51 -15.75 14.79
N GLN A 43 3.63 -16.17 13.89
CA GLN A 43 2.93 -15.26 12.98
C GLN A 43 2.15 -14.17 13.74
N ALA A 44 1.44 -14.57 14.80
CA ALA A 44 0.68 -13.69 15.67
C ALA A 44 1.52 -12.56 16.25
N ASP A 45 2.71 -12.91 16.74
CA ASP A 45 3.59 -11.98 17.45
C ASP A 45 4.28 -11.03 16.47
N ILE A 46 4.63 -11.49 15.27
CA ILE A 46 5.12 -10.61 14.20
C ILE A 46 4.04 -9.61 13.78
N VAL A 47 2.77 -10.03 13.72
CA VAL A 47 1.65 -9.15 13.40
C VAL A 47 1.44 -8.13 14.52
N ARG A 48 1.39 -8.57 15.78
CA ARG A 48 1.24 -7.68 16.96
C ARG A 48 2.38 -6.69 17.08
N SER A 49 3.63 -7.13 16.86
CA SER A 49 4.79 -6.26 16.89
C SER A 49 4.66 -5.17 15.82
N THR A 50 4.30 -5.56 14.60
CA THR A 50 4.15 -4.61 13.49
C THR A 50 2.98 -3.65 13.70
N GLN A 51 1.86 -4.11 14.27
CA GLN A 51 0.75 -3.24 14.67
C GLN A 51 1.20 -2.22 15.73
N LYS A 52 1.96 -2.66 16.73
CA LYS A 52 2.48 -1.77 17.78
C LYS A 52 3.45 -0.74 17.22
N ASP A 53 4.33 -1.16 16.31
CA ASP A 53 5.25 -0.26 15.61
C ASP A 53 4.47 0.79 14.79
N SER A 54 3.46 0.35 14.02
CA SER A 54 2.65 1.25 13.19
C SER A 54 1.89 2.29 14.02
N TYR A 55 1.46 1.95 15.24
CA TYR A 55 0.81 2.89 16.14
C TYR A 55 1.76 4.02 16.56
N TYR A 56 3.00 3.70 16.93
CA TYR A 56 3.98 4.72 17.32
C TYR A 56 4.50 5.52 16.12
N GLU A 57 4.64 4.87 14.97
CA GLU A 57 4.98 5.54 13.72
C GLU A 57 3.91 6.59 13.34
N GLN A 58 2.62 6.22 13.41
CA GLN A 58 1.51 7.14 13.17
C GLN A 58 1.47 8.28 14.19
N HIS A 59 1.75 7.98 15.46
CA HIS A 59 1.82 9.01 16.50
C HIS A 59 2.94 10.02 16.23
N LEU A 60 4.13 9.53 15.88
CA LEU A 60 5.28 10.37 15.51
C LEU A 60 4.98 11.19 14.25
N HIS A 61 4.36 10.56 13.24
CA HIS A 61 3.93 11.24 12.03
C HIS A 61 2.96 12.39 12.32
N ALA A 62 1.96 12.18 13.19
CA ALA A 62 1.02 13.24 13.58
C ALA A 62 1.74 14.42 14.24
N GLN A 63 2.66 14.17 15.18
CA GLN A 63 3.44 15.22 15.83
C GLN A 63 4.32 16.00 14.85
N ILE A 64 5.00 15.32 13.92
CA ILE A 64 5.84 15.97 12.90
C ILE A 64 4.96 16.75 11.92
N SER A 65 3.83 16.19 11.51
CA SER A 65 2.84 16.82 10.64
C SER A 65 2.33 18.14 11.25
N ASP A 66 1.94 18.13 12.53
CA ASP A 66 1.47 19.31 13.24
C ASP A 66 2.57 20.38 13.35
N LEU A 67 3.81 19.96 13.64
CA LEU A 67 4.96 20.87 13.70
C LEU A 67 5.24 21.52 12.33
N VAL A 68 5.20 20.75 11.25
CA VAL A 68 5.41 21.26 9.89
C VAL A 68 4.28 22.22 9.50
N GLN A 69 3.03 21.89 9.85
CA GLN A 69 1.88 22.75 9.58
C GLN A 69 1.98 24.07 10.34
N GLN A 70 2.40 24.06 11.60
CA GLN A 70 2.56 25.28 12.41
C GLN A 70 3.72 26.16 11.95
N THR A 71 4.82 25.57 11.48
CA THR A 71 6.04 26.31 11.13
C THR A 71 6.09 26.77 9.67
N ARG A 72 5.61 25.94 8.73
CA ARG A 72 5.67 26.18 7.28
C ARG A 72 4.31 26.47 6.65
N GLY A 73 3.23 26.36 7.42
CA GLY A 73 1.86 26.56 6.98
C GLY A 73 1.23 25.35 6.29
N THR A 74 -0.08 25.45 6.02
CA THR A 74 -0.91 24.36 5.47
C THR A 74 -0.58 23.99 4.03
N ARG A 75 -0.19 24.97 3.20
CA ARG A 75 0.17 24.72 1.79
C ARG A 75 1.40 23.82 1.66
N PHE A 76 2.43 24.09 2.47
CA PHE A 76 3.65 23.29 2.46
C PHE A 76 3.38 21.87 2.99
N HIS A 77 2.59 21.76 4.07
CA HIS A 77 2.13 20.49 4.61
C HIS A 77 1.41 19.65 3.56
N ALA A 78 0.41 20.22 2.88
CA ALA A 78 -0.34 19.53 1.83
C ALA A 78 0.54 19.08 0.64
N ALA A 79 1.53 19.90 0.25
CA ALA A 79 2.42 19.57 -0.85
C ALA A 79 3.42 18.44 -0.52
N HIS A 80 3.79 18.26 0.74
CA HIS A 80 4.86 17.34 1.17
C HIS A 80 4.39 16.27 2.16
N GLN A 81 3.10 15.91 2.18
CA GLN A 81 2.56 14.92 3.13
C GLN A 81 3.28 13.57 3.05
N ASP A 82 3.54 13.11 1.84
CA ASP A 82 4.28 11.89 1.53
C ASP A 82 5.72 11.90 2.08
N GLU A 83 6.42 13.03 1.95
CA GLU A 83 7.79 13.18 2.42
C GLU A 83 7.85 13.27 3.95
N ILE A 84 6.86 13.92 4.56
CA ILE A 84 6.69 13.99 6.01
C ILE A 84 6.44 12.59 6.60
N ALA A 85 5.56 11.80 5.98
CA ALA A 85 5.31 10.40 6.37
C ALA A 85 6.57 9.55 6.30
N ALA A 86 7.32 9.69 5.21
CA ALA A 86 8.56 8.95 5.05
C ALA A 86 9.67 9.40 6.00
N ALA A 87 9.74 10.70 6.32
CA ALA A 87 10.66 11.25 7.31
C ALA A 87 10.35 10.73 8.73
N ALA A 88 9.07 10.66 9.10
CA ALA A 88 8.63 10.09 10.38
C ALA A 88 9.04 8.60 10.49
N SER A 89 8.80 7.83 9.42
CA SER A 89 9.20 6.42 9.33
C SER A 89 10.72 6.27 9.45
N ALA A 90 11.48 7.07 8.69
CA ALA A 90 12.94 7.05 8.71
C ALA A 90 13.50 7.43 10.09
N LEU A 91 12.87 8.38 10.79
CA LEU A 91 13.26 8.77 12.13
C LEU A 91 13.01 7.63 13.13
N TYR A 92 11.82 7.01 13.09
CA TYR A 92 11.48 5.91 13.99
C TYR A 92 12.41 4.71 13.83
N TYR A 93 12.54 4.19 12.59
CA TYR A 93 13.39 3.03 12.31
C TYR A 93 14.89 3.39 12.31
N GLY A 94 15.24 4.66 12.09
CA GLY A 94 16.59 5.18 12.23
C GLY A 94 17.07 5.22 13.68
N LEU A 95 16.22 5.61 14.62
CA LEU A 95 16.56 5.61 16.05
C LEU A 95 16.59 4.20 16.65
N THR A 96 15.80 3.27 16.11
CA THR A 96 15.68 1.89 16.61
C THR A 96 16.56 0.92 15.82
N THR A 97 16.09 0.47 14.65
CA THR A 97 16.71 -0.61 13.89
C THR A 97 18.11 -0.25 13.38
N LEU A 98 18.34 1.00 12.95
CA LEU A 98 19.65 1.40 12.42
C LEU A 98 20.71 1.48 13.53
N THR A 99 20.37 1.97 14.72
CA THR A 99 21.28 1.98 15.89
C THR A 99 21.54 0.57 16.44
N GLY A 100 20.67 -0.38 16.10
CA GLY A 100 20.75 -1.76 16.55
C GLY A 100 19.96 -2.04 17.83
N ALA A 101 19.09 -1.10 18.23
CA ALA A 101 18.10 -1.35 19.26
C ALA A 101 16.87 -2.06 18.63
N PRO A 102 16.17 -2.91 19.40
CA PRO A 102 14.88 -3.43 18.98
C PRO A 102 13.85 -2.29 18.85
N THR A 103 12.85 -2.48 17.99
CA THR A 103 11.69 -1.57 17.95
C THR A 103 10.78 -1.78 19.16
N LEU A 104 9.87 -0.82 19.43
CA LEU A 104 8.95 -0.95 20.56
C LEU A 104 8.00 -2.14 20.41
N GLY A 105 7.60 -2.46 19.19
CA GLY A 105 6.83 -3.66 18.86
C GLY A 105 7.64 -4.95 19.03
N GLU A 106 8.92 -4.93 18.67
CA GLU A 106 9.84 -6.05 18.88
C GLU A 106 10.04 -6.35 20.36
N GLU A 107 10.26 -5.33 21.19
CA GLU A 107 10.32 -5.45 22.64
C GLU A 107 8.99 -5.94 23.22
N TYR A 108 7.87 -5.38 22.77
CA TYR A 108 6.54 -5.75 23.23
C TYR A 108 6.23 -7.24 23.05
N CYS A 109 6.64 -7.82 21.92
CA CYS A 109 6.43 -9.24 21.64
C CYS A 109 7.59 -10.15 22.07
N GLY A 110 8.71 -9.57 22.53
CA GLY A 110 9.92 -10.32 22.86
C GLY A 110 10.52 -11.05 21.65
N ILE A 111 10.52 -10.38 20.49
CA ILE A 111 11.09 -10.92 19.24
C ILE A 111 12.31 -10.10 18.83
N LEU A 112 13.29 -10.75 18.20
CA LEU A 112 14.54 -10.14 17.79
C LEU A 112 14.83 -10.39 16.31
N GLN A 113 15.37 -9.38 15.63
CA GLN A 113 15.82 -9.48 14.25
C GLN A 113 17.07 -10.36 14.14
N ILE A 114 17.02 -11.30 13.22
CA ILE A 114 18.15 -12.15 12.83
C ILE A 114 18.34 -12.18 11.32
N ASP A 115 19.57 -12.39 10.91
CA ASP A 115 19.94 -12.72 9.53
C ASP A 115 19.57 -14.20 9.22
N SER A 116 19.56 -14.56 7.94
CA SER A 116 19.55 -15.92 7.40
C SER A 116 20.54 -16.86 8.10
N GLN A 117 21.71 -16.33 8.51
CA GLN A 117 22.73 -17.08 9.26
C GLN A 117 22.48 -17.13 10.78
N LYS A 118 21.32 -16.70 11.27
CA LYS A 118 20.95 -16.62 12.71
C LYS A 118 21.84 -15.71 13.56
N LEU A 119 22.58 -14.81 12.91
CA LEU A 119 23.35 -13.76 13.55
C LEU A 119 22.53 -12.47 13.56
N TYR A 120 22.93 -11.52 14.40
CA TYR A 120 22.34 -10.19 14.38
C TYR A 120 22.60 -9.51 13.02
N PRO A 121 21.60 -8.86 12.38
CA PRO A 121 21.73 -8.37 11.01
C PRO A 121 22.88 -7.37 10.85
N THR A 122 23.58 -7.42 9.73
CA THR A 122 24.65 -6.48 9.42
C THR A 122 24.11 -5.06 9.19
N LEU A 123 24.96 -4.05 9.38
CA LEU A 123 24.58 -2.63 9.17
C LEU A 123 23.98 -2.40 7.78
N GLY A 124 24.58 -2.97 6.73
CA GLY A 124 24.08 -2.82 5.35
C GLY A 124 22.65 -3.35 5.16
N ARG A 125 22.30 -4.47 5.80
CA ARG A 125 20.93 -5.01 5.74
C ARG A 125 19.93 -4.17 6.53
N ARG A 126 20.37 -3.58 7.65
CA ARG A 126 19.54 -2.64 8.43
C ARG A 126 19.30 -1.35 7.66
N VAL A 127 20.34 -0.75 7.07
CA VAL A 127 20.21 0.41 6.19
C VAL A 127 19.25 0.12 5.04
N LEU A 128 19.41 -1.04 4.38
CA LEU A 128 18.52 -1.47 3.31
C LEU A 128 17.07 -1.60 3.81
N LEU A 129 16.85 -2.22 4.97
CA LEU A 129 15.51 -2.36 5.55
C LEU A 129 14.88 -1.01 5.83
N VAL A 130 15.59 -0.10 6.53
CA VAL A 130 15.08 1.24 6.88
C VAL A 130 14.78 2.02 5.61
N PHE A 131 15.67 1.99 4.62
CA PHE A 131 15.47 2.67 3.34
C PHE A 131 14.26 2.12 2.57
N LEU A 132 14.11 0.79 2.49
CA LEU A 132 12.94 0.19 1.81
C LEU A 132 11.63 0.49 2.55
N HIS A 133 11.66 0.58 3.87
CA HIS A 133 10.46 0.85 4.65
C HIS A 133 10.03 2.32 4.56
N SER A 134 10.97 3.28 4.66
CA SER A 134 10.65 4.70 4.59
C SER A 134 10.45 5.22 3.16
N MET A 135 11.31 4.82 2.23
CA MET A 135 11.32 5.36 0.85
C MET A 135 10.65 4.44 -0.16
N GLY A 136 10.38 3.17 0.18
CA GLY A 136 9.93 2.17 -0.78
C GLY A 136 8.62 2.52 -1.51
N GLY A 137 7.66 3.12 -0.80
CA GLY A 137 6.39 3.56 -1.41
C GLY A 137 6.58 4.68 -2.44
N LEU A 138 7.28 5.75 -2.04
CA LEU A 138 7.52 6.93 -2.87
C LEU A 138 8.41 6.63 -4.07
N MET A 139 9.50 5.91 -3.82
CA MET A 139 10.45 5.53 -4.87
C MET A 139 9.88 4.46 -5.78
N GLY A 140 9.08 3.53 -5.28
CA GLY A 140 8.43 2.50 -6.09
C GLY A 140 7.55 3.10 -7.18
N GLY A 141 6.68 4.06 -6.81
CA GLY A 141 5.82 4.76 -7.77
C GLY A 141 6.62 5.59 -8.79
N ARG A 142 7.58 6.40 -8.31
CA ARG A 142 8.44 7.23 -9.18
C ARG A 142 9.32 6.39 -10.11
N LEU A 143 9.87 5.27 -9.63
CA LEU A 143 10.68 4.34 -10.42
C LEU A 143 9.84 3.66 -11.50
N LEU A 144 8.64 3.17 -11.17
CA LEU A 144 7.73 2.57 -12.14
C LEU A 144 7.33 3.58 -13.23
N ALA A 145 7.03 4.82 -12.86
CA ALA A 145 6.72 5.90 -13.79
C ALA A 145 7.93 6.24 -14.69
N ALA A 146 9.12 6.38 -14.12
CA ALA A 146 10.34 6.67 -14.87
C ALA A 146 10.72 5.55 -15.83
N VAL A 147 10.62 4.28 -15.40
CA VAL A 147 10.85 3.11 -16.26
C VAL A 147 9.84 3.08 -17.40
N ARG A 148 8.55 3.34 -17.12
CA ARG A 148 7.50 3.43 -18.15
C ARG A 148 7.83 4.51 -19.19
N GLN A 149 8.11 5.73 -18.74
CA GLN A 149 8.45 6.85 -19.64
C GLN A 149 9.70 6.54 -20.46
N ARG A 150 10.72 5.91 -19.86
CA ARG A 150 11.95 5.55 -20.56
C ARG A 150 11.73 4.48 -21.63
N MET A 151 10.88 3.48 -21.36
CA MET A 151 10.50 2.46 -22.34
C MET A 151 9.67 3.05 -23.48
N GLN A 152 8.64 3.85 -23.16
CA GLN A 152 7.82 4.54 -24.16
C GLN A 152 8.66 5.46 -25.07
N ARG A 153 9.61 6.23 -24.52
CA ARG A 153 10.53 7.07 -25.31
C ARG A 153 11.46 6.25 -26.21
N ARG A 154 11.94 5.09 -25.74
CA ARG A 154 12.77 4.18 -26.57
C ARG A 154 11.98 3.60 -27.73
N ARG A 155 10.72 3.24 -27.50
CA ARG A 155 9.81 2.72 -28.51
C ARG A 155 9.48 3.75 -29.60
N LEU A 156 9.12 4.97 -29.19
CA LEU A 156 8.87 6.07 -30.14
C LEU A 156 10.12 6.39 -30.98
N ARG A 157 11.32 6.32 -30.39
CA ARG A 157 12.59 6.47 -31.12
C ARG A 157 12.88 5.34 -32.12
N GLN A 158 12.33 4.15 -31.92
CA GLN A 158 12.50 3.01 -32.83
C GLN A 158 11.38 2.90 -33.88
N GLY A 159 10.40 3.82 -33.89
CA GLY A 159 9.28 3.78 -34.83
C GLY A 159 8.32 2.60 -34.61
N GLU A 160 8.43 1.88 -33.50
CA GLU A 160 7.57 0.73 -33.20
C GLU A 160 6.20 1.22 -32.67
N THR A 161 5.12 0.98 -33.42
CA THR A 161 3.75 1.40 -33.07
C THR A 161 2.97 0.41 -32.21
N LYS A 162 3.53 -0.76 -31.86
CA LYS A 162 2.87 -1.75 -30.97
C LYS A 162 3.63 -1.95 -29.66
N PRO A 163 2.97 -1.95 -28.49
CA PRO A 163 3.65 -2.12 -27.22
C PRO A 163 4.13 -3.56 -27.03
N ARG A 164 5.37 -3.70 -26.58
CA ARG A 164 5.97 -5.02 -26.27
C ARG A 164 5.21 -5.64 -25.10
N TRP A 165 5.24 -6.98 -25.00
CA TRP A 165 4.56 -7.69 -23.91
C TRP A 165 4.98 -7.16 -22.53
N THR A 166 6.27 -6.80 -22.38
CA THR A 166 6.84 -6.22 -21.16
C THR A 166 6.20 -4.89 -20.78
N GLU A 167 5.88 -4.05 -21.76
CA GLU A 167 5.22 -2.77 -21.54
C GLU A 167 3.75 -2.97 -21.15
N ARG A 168 3.06 -3.93 -21.77
CA ARG A 168 1.70 -4.31 -21.36
C ARG A 168 1.65 -4.84 -19.93
N VAL A 169 2.64 -5.63 -19.52
CA VAL A 169 2.76 -6.08 -18.12
C VAL A 169 3.03 -4.90 -17.20
N LEU A 170 3.97 -4.03 -17.56
CA LEU A 170 4.29 -2.84 -16.78
C LEU A 170 3.08 -1.90 -16.63
N GLU A 171 2.28 -1.72 -17.68
CA GLU A 171 1.04 -0.95 -17.65
C GLU A 171 -0.01 -1.59 -16.73
N ARG A 172 -0.14 -2.92 -16.74
CA ARG A 172 -1.05 -3.62 -15.80
C ARG A 172 -0.58 -3.53 -14.35
N VAL A 173 0.73 -3.54 -14.11
CA VAL A 173 1.32 -3.32 -12.78
C VAL A 173 1.12 -1.87 -12.34
N ALA A 174 1.32 -0.90 -13.23
CA ALA A 174 1.14 0.52 -12.96
C ALA A 174 -0.34 0.92 -12.77
N LYS A 175 -1.28 0.23 -13.44
CA LYS A 175 -2.73 0.37 -13.18
C LYS A 175 -3.17 -0.17 -11.80
N GLY A 176 -2.22 -0.55 -10.93
CA GLY A 176 -2.43 -0.82 -9.51
C GLY A 176 -3.00 -2.22 -9.19
N GLY A 177 -3.87 -2.76 -10.04
CA GLY A 177 -4.58 -4.01 -9.76
C GLY A 177 -3.67 -5.23 -9.57
N VAL A 178 -2.59 -5.34 -10.35
CA VAL A 178 -1.65 -6.48 -10.22
C VAL A 178 -0.75 -6.32 -9.00
N ALA A 179 -0.24 -5.10 -8.74
CA ALA A 179 0.64 -4.85 -7.60
C ALA A 179 -0.05 -5.13 -6.27
N GLN A 180 -1.30 -4.69 -6.10
CA GLN A 180 -2.10 -4.97 -4.90
C GLN A 180 -2.33 -6.47 -4.69
N LYS A 181 -2.63 -7.21 -5.77
CA LYS A 181 -2.79 -8.67 -5.71
C LYS A 181 -1.49 -9.39 -5.33
N LEU A 182 -0.35 -8.92 -5.81
CA LEU A 182 0.96 -9.45 -5.43
C LEU A 182 1.28 -9.20 -3.94
N MET A 183 0.89 -8.04 -3.39
CA MET A 183 1.03 -7.76 -1.96
C MET A 183 0.17 -8.71 -1.12
N ILE A 184 -1.08 -8.94 -1.52
CA ILE A 184 -1.97 -9.90 -0.85
C ILE A 184 -1.39 -11.32 -0.96
N ALA A 185 -0.91 -11.72 -2.14
CA ALA A 185 -0.27 -13.02 -2.32
C ALA A 185 0.98 -13.18 -1.42
N HIS A 186 1.79 -12.13 -1.25
CA HIS A 186 2.91 -12.14 -0.32
C HIS A 186 2.44 -12.34 1.13
N LEU A 187 1.38 -11.65 1.54
CA LEU A 187 0.77 -11.78 2.87
C LEU A 187 0.23 -13.19 3.11
N VAL A 188 -0.39 -13.81 2.10
CA VAL A 188 -0.83 -15.22 2.15
C VAL A 188 0.36 -16.15 2.40
N VAL A 189 1.46 -15.99 1.65
CA VAL A 189 2.69 -16.76 1.85
C VAL A 189 3.24 -16.55 3.27
N PHE A 190 3.15 -15.33 3.82
CA PHE A 190 3.52 -15.07 5.20
C PHE A 190 2.68 -15.87 6.19
N TYR A 191 1.35 -15.89 6.06
CA TYR A 191 0.47 -16.64 6.98
C TYR A 191 0.61 -18.16 6.88
N PHE A 192 1.20 -18.69 5.80
CA PHE A 192 1.57 -20.10 5.73
C PHE A 192 2.98 -20.39 6.25
N THR A 193 3.95 -19.50 6.00
CA THR A 193 5.37 -19.77 6.30
C THR A 193 5.89 -19.14 7.59
N GLY A 194 5.23 -18.09 8.08
CA GLY A 194 5.66 -17.25 9.20
C GLY A 194 6.99 -16.51 9.02
N ALA A 195 7.53 -16.42 7.80
CA ALA A 195 8.91 -15.95 7.60
C ALA A 195 9.05 -14.43 7.45
N TYR A 196 8.27 -13.82 6.56
CA TYR A 196 8.44 -12.42 6.16
C TYR A 196 7.08 -11.71 6.02
N TYR A 197 6.72 -10.84 6.96
CA TYR A 197 5.46 -10.08 6.92
C TYR A 197 5.49 -8.91 5.91
N ASN A 198 6.60 -8.16 5.91
CA ASN A 198 6.80 -7.01 5.03
C ASN A 198 7.74 -7.36 3.86
N LEU A 199 7.46 -6.84 2.66
CA LEU A 199 8.35 -6.97 1.50
C LEU A 199 9.76 -6.45 1.79
N ALA A 200 9.87 -5.36 2.54
CA ALA A 200 11.16 -4.80 2.95
C ALA A 200 12.02 -5.82 3.72
N LYS A 201 11.39 -6.61 4.60
CA LYS A 201 12.05 -7.69 5.37
C LYS A 201 12.40 -8.88 4.48
N ARG A 202 11.55 -9.19 3.49
CA ARG A 202 11.83 -10.23 2.47
C ARG A 202 13.03 -9.87 1.60
N LEU A 203 13.15 -8.61 1.21
CA LEU A 203 14.25 -8.10 0.37
C LEU A 203 15.56 -7.95 1.17
N SER A 204 15.50 -7.56 2.44
CA SER A 204 16.69 -7.51 3.32
C SER A 204 17.10 -8.87 3.90
N GLY A 205 16.22 -9.87 3.83
CA GLY A 205 16.45 -11.21 4.35
C GLY A 205 16.41 -11.30 5.88
N ILE A 206 15.82 -10.32 6.56
CA ILE A 206 15.74 -10.26 8.02
C ILE A 206 14.52 -11.05 8.51
N ARG A 207 14.75 -11.97 9.46
CA ARG A 207 13.72 -12.83 10.08
C ARG A 207 13.62 -12.54 11.58
N TYR A 208 12.55 -13.03 12.20
CA TYR A 208 12.34 -12.90 13.64
C TYR A 208 12.48 -14.23 14.38
N VAL A 209 13.03 -14.12 15.59
CA VAL A 209 13.21 -15.21 16.54
C VAL A 209 12.79 -14.73 17.93
N PHE A 210 12.24 -15.61 18.75
CA PHE A 210 11.90 -15.26 20.13
C PHE A 210 13.15 -15.10 21.00
N SER A 211 13.19 -14.06 21.83
CA SER A 211 14.24 -13.88 22.84
C SER A 211 14.00 -14.69 24.11
N ARG A 212 12.77 -15.22 24.29
CA ARG A 212 12.34 -16.01 25.46
C ARG A 212 12.13 -17.49 25.16
N ARG A 213 12.14 -18.31 26.21
CA ARG A 213 11.68 -19.71 26.12
C ARG A 213 10.15 -19.73 26.05
N LEU A 214 9.60 -20.38 25.03
CA LEU A 214 8.17 -20.66 24.95
C LEU A 214 7.78 -21.64 26.06
N ARG A 215 6.66 -21.38 26.74
CA ARG A 215 6.15 -22.29 27.77
C ARG A 215 5.52 -23.52 27.09
N GLN A 216 5.57 -24.69 27.73
CA GLN A 216 4.89 -25.88 27.20
C GLN A 216 3.39 -25.60 27.04
N GLY A 217 2.85 -25.79 25.83
CA GLY A 217 1.46 -25.45 25.47
C GLY A 217 1.24 -24.03 24.93
N GLU A 218 2.26 -23.17 24.93
CA GLU A 218 2.29 -21.94 24.12
C GLU A 218 2.61 -22.34 22.67
N GLU A 219 1.78 -23.21 22.10
CA GLU A 219 1.85 -23.55 20.68
C GLU A 219 1.51 -22.29 19.89
N THR A 220 2.31 -22.03 18.86
CA THR A 220 2.02 -21.00 17.87
C THR A 220 0.73 -21.42 17.15
N ASN A 221 -0.44 -21.08 17.69
CA ASN A 221 -1.70 -21.21 16.95
C ASN A 221 -1.50 -20.45 15.64
N GLY A 222 -1.32 -21.22 14.57
CA GLY A 222 -0.95 -20.68 13.27
C GLY A 222 -2.10 -19.83 12.78
N TYR A 223 -1.81 -18.62 12.31
CA TYR A 223 -2.77 -17.80 11.57
C TYR A 223 -2.94 -18.36 10.14
N GLU A 224 -2.72 -19.66 9.95
CA GLU A 224 -2.83 -20.39 8.68
C GLU A 224 -4.25 -20.36 8.15
N VAL A 225 -5.26 -20.43 9.04
CA VAL A 225 -6.67 -20.28 8.65
C VAL A 225 -6.93 -18.90 8.07
N LEU A 226 -6.34 -17.84 8.66
CA LEU A 226 -6.43 -16.49 8.10
C LEU A 226 -5.73 -16.42 6.73
N GLY A 227 -4.60 -17.11 6.57
CA GLY A 227 -3.92 -17.28 5.28
C GLY A 227 -4.81 -17.95 4.23
N ALA A 228 -5.53 -19.01 4.61
CA ALA A 228 -6.48 -19.70 3.72
C ALA A 228 -7.66 -18.79 3.32
N LEU A 229 -8.22 -18.03 4.26
CA LEU A 229 -9.28 -17.06 3.96
C LEU A 229 -8.81 -15.97 2.98
N LEU A 230 -7.61 -15.44 3.19
CA LEU A 230 -7.00 -14.47 2.27
C LEU A 230 -6.70 -15.06 0.88
N ALA A 231 -6.31 -16.34 0.82
CA ALA A 231 -6.12 -17.04 -0.45
C ALA A 231 -7.44 -17.20 -1.21
N VAL A 232 -8.52 -17.61 -0.52
CA VAL A 232 -9.87 -17.69 -1.10
C VAL A 232 -10.32 -16.32 -1.58
N GLN A 233 -10.14 -15.27 -0.77
CA GLN A 233 -10.47 -13.91 -1.17
C GLN A 233 -9.72 -13.48 -2.43
N LEU A 234 -8.41 -13.76 -2.51
CA LEU A 234 -7.61 -13.45 -3.70
C LEU A 234 -8.12 -14.19 -4.94
N VAL A 235 -8.49 -15.47 -4.80
CA VAL A 235 -9.06 -16.29 -5.88
C VAL A 235 -10.42 -15.76 -6.33
N VAL A 236 -11.31 -15.39 -5.41
CA VAL A 236 -12.62 -14.83 -5.76
C VAL A 236 -12.47 -13.49 -6.47
N GLN A 237 -11.61 -12.60 -5.97
CA GLN A 237 -11.34 -11.30 -6.59
C GLN A 237 -10.68 -11.42 -7.97
N THR A 238 -9.82 -12.42 -8.19
CA THR A 238 -9.25 -12.68 -9.52
C THR A 238 -10.28 -13.29 -10.45
N ALA A 239 -11.08 -14.25 -10.00
CA ALA A 239 -12.12 -14.89 -10.80
C ALA A 239 -13.20 -13.90 -11.26
N VAL A 240 -13.70 -13.04 -10.35
CA VAL A 240 -14.68 -12.00 -10.70
C VAL A 240 -14.09 -11.01 -11.71
N GLN A 241 -12.83 -10.59 -11.52
CA GLN A 241 -12.20 -9.68 -12.48
C GLN A 241 -12.01 -10.32 -13.86
N ILE A 242 -11.67 -11.60 -13.93
CA ILE A 242 -11.54 -12.33 -15.21
C ILE A 242 -12.92 -12.45 -15.87
N ARG A 243 -13.97 -12.77 -15.11
CA ARG A 243 -15.33 -12.86 -15.65
C ARG A 243 -15.82 -11.52 -16.18
N ASN A 244 -15.61 -10.44 -15.43
CA ASN A 244 -15.99 -9.10 -15.88
C ASN A 244 -15.24 -8.71 -17.16
N TRP A 245 -13.95 -9.05 -17.26
CA TRP A 245 -13.17 -8.84 -18.47
C TRP A 245 -13.69 -9.66 -19.67
N GLN A 246 -14.13 -10.90 -19.45
CA GLN A 246 -14.75 -11.72 -20.50
C GLN A 246 -16.09 -11.15 -20.96
N ASN A 247 -16.93 -10.67 -20.03
CA ASN A 247 -18.19 -10.03 -20.38
C ASN A 247 -17.98 -8.73 -21.17
N GLU A 248 -17.00 -7.90 -20.78
CA GLU A 248 -16.62 -6.71 -21.53
C GLU A 248 -16.15 -7.04 -22.95
N GLN A 249 -15.43 -8.16 -23.14
CA GLN A 249 -15.06 -8.60 -24.49
C GLN A 249 -16.27 -9.08 -25.29
N ALA A 250 -17.18 -9.84 -24.68
CA ALA A 250 -18.39 -10.30 -25.35
C ALA A 250 -19.30 -9.14 -25.79
N GLU A 251 -19.43 -8.09 -24.97
CA GLU A 251 -20.18 -6.88 -25.35
C GLU A 251 -19.50 -6.12 -26.50
N VAL A 252 -18.17 -6.05 -26.52
CA VAL A 252 -17.41 -5.42 -27.63
C VAL A 252 -17.52 -6.23 -28.92
N ASP A 253 -17.49 -7.56 -28.82
CA ASP A 253 -17.65 -8.46 -29.97
C ASP A 253 -19.09 -8.37 -30.54
N GLU A 254 -20.11 -8.32 -29.68
CA GLU A 254 -21.51 -8.09 -30.10
C GLU A 254 -21.73 -6.70 -30.71
N ALA A 255 -21.12 -5.65 -30.13
CA ALA A 255 -21.20 -4.29 -30.67
C ALA A 255 -20.46 -4.15 -32.02
N GLY A 256 -19.31 -4.81 -32.18
CA GLY A 256 -18.55 -4.85 -33.43
C GLY A 256 -19.27 -5.65 -34.52
N GLU A 257 -19.90 -6.78 -34.19
CA GLU A 257 -20.76 -7.52 -35.12
C GLU A 257 -22.00 -6.71 -35.52
N ALA A 258 -22.59 -5.94 -34.60
CA ALA A 258 -23.68 -5.04 -34.92
C ALA A 258 -23.22 -3.92 -35.86
N GLU A 259 -22.11 -3.24 -35.59
CA GLU A 259 -21.58 -2.17 -36.45
C GLU A 259 -21.24 -2.66 -37.87
N TRP A 260 -20.61 -3.85 -37.99
CA TRP A 260 -20.38 -4.53 -39.27
C TRP A 260 -21.67 -4.79 -40.05
N LYS A 261 -22.73 -5.26 -39.37
CA LYS A 261 -24.03 -5.53 -40.00
C LYS A 261 -24.75 -4.31 -40.57
N TRP A 262 -24.53 -3.10 -40.03
CA TRP A 262 -25.13 -1.88 -40.59
C TRP A 262 -24.34 -1.34 -41.78
N ALA A 263 -23.03 -1.59 -41.83
CA ALA A 263 -22.19 -1.19 -42.96
C ALA A 263 -22.53 -1.98 -44.25
N ASP A 264 -22.85 -3.28 -44.13
CA ASP A 264 -23.25 -4.12 -45.27
C ASP A 264 -24.62 -3.74 -45.88
N VAL A 265 -25.47 -3.00 -45.16
CA VAL A 265 -26.79 -2.55 -45.66
C VAL A 265 -26.70 -1.19 -46.36
N ALA A 266 -25.61 -0.44 -46.18
CA ALA A 266 -25.44 0.89 -46.76
C ALA A 266 -24.84 0.88 -48.19
N ASP A 267 -24.30 -0.24 -48.67
CA ASP A 267 -23.62 -0.34 -49.97
C ASP A 267 -24.54 -0.79 -51.13
N ASP A 268 -25.83 -1.03 -50.87
CA ASP A 268 -26.80 -1.55 -51.85
C ASP A 268 -27.75 -0.49 -52.45
N LYS A 269 -27.43 0.81 -52.31
CA LYS A 269 -28.15 1.92 -52.97
C LYS A 269 -27.19 2.97 -53.53
N ALA A 270 -26.43 2.61 -54.56
CA ALA A 270 -25.67 3.55 -55.38
C ALA A 270 -25.84 3.25 -56.88
N ASP A 271 -27.07 3.44 -57.35
CA ASP A 271 -27.56 3.46 -58.74
C ASP A 271 -28.97 4.09 -58.57
N ASP A 272 -29.39 5.21 -59.16
CA ASP A 272 -29.14 5.77 -60.48
C ASP A 272 -29.52 7.27 -60.48
N THR A 273 -29.07 7.98 -61.51
CA THR A 273 -29.62 9.23 -62.09
C THR A 273 -29.09 10.64 -61.70
N CYS A 274 -28.60 11.29 -62.75
CA CYS A 274 -28.16 12.67 -62.98
C CYS A 274 -29.34 13.66 -63.12
N ASN A 275 -29.22 14.92 -62.66
CA ASN A 275 -28.93 16.11 -63.52
C ASN A 275 -29.23 17.46 -62.83
N SER A 276 -28.49 18.47 -63.29
CA SER A 276 -28.58 19.91 -63.07
C SER A 276 -30.00 20.49 -63.18
N GLU A 277 -30.35 21.48 -62.33
CA GLU A 277 -30.87 22.79 -62.77
C GLU A 277 -30.98 23.82 -61.60
N LYS A 278 -30.90 25.09 -61.99
CA LYS A 278 -30.75 26.33 -61.19
C LYS A 278 -31.94 26.65 -60.27
N ALA A 279 -31.67 27.38 -59.18
CA ALA A 279 -32.12 28.78 -58.95
C ALA A 279 -32.28 29.09 -57.45
N GLY A 280 -31.99 30.35 -57.07
CA GLY A 280 -32.52 30.94 -55.84
C GLY A 280 -31.48 31.61 -54.95
N ALA A 281 -31.15 32.85 -55.27
CA ALA A 281 -30.44 33.78 -54.40
C ALA A 281 -31.25 34.14 -53.15
N LEU A 282 -30.57 34.37 -52.01
CA LEU A 282 -30.92 35.46 -51.11
C LEU A 282 -29.72 35.87 -50.26
N ASP A 283 -29.40 37.16 -50.36
CA ASP A 283 -28.43 37.93 -49.57
C ASP A 283 -28.77 37.95 -48.07
N VAL A 284 -27.77 38.19 -47.22
CA VAL A 284 -27.76 39.28 -46.20
C VAL A 284 -26.41 39.32 -45.47
N VAL A 285 -25.65 40.37 -45.84
CA VAL A 285 -24.87 41.31 -45.00
C VAL A 285 -23.69 40.79 -44.16
N GLU A 286 -22.49 41.20 -44.60
CA GLU A 286 -21.25 41.30 -43.82
C GLU A 286 -21.17 42.58 -42.96
N GLU A 287 -20.25 42.50 -41.98
CA GLU A 287 -19.47 43.56 -41.30
C GLU A 287 -19.86 43.94 -39.85
N PRO A 288 -18.90 44.45 -39.03
CA PRO A 288 -17.57 43.90 -38.68
C PRO A 288 -17.42 43.85 -37.12
N VAL A 289 -16.32 43.38 -36.51
CA VAL A 289 -15.27 44.21 -35.87
C VAL A 289 -14.31 43.31 -35.06
N GLU A 290 -13.03 43.39 -35.43
CA GLU A 290 -11.76 43.47 -34.66
C GLU A 290 -11.36 42.42 -33.59
N ASP A 291 -10.24 41.76 -33.92
CA ASP A 291 -9.02 41.52 -33.14
C ASP A 291 -9.11 41.06 -31.68
N GLU A 292 -8.73 39.80 -31.43
CA GLU A 292 -7.75 39.49 -30.39
C GLU A 292 -6.96 38.22 -30.77
N LYS A 293 -5.66 38.39 -30.96
CA LYS A 293 -4.68 37.30 -31.07
C LYS A 293 -4.42 36.77 -29.67
N ASP A 294 -4.62 35.49 -29.42
CA ASP A 294 -3.85 34.78 -28.40
C ASP A 294 -3.72 33.28 -28.71
N LEU A 295 -2.46 32.92 -28.97
CA LEU A 295 -1.79 31.62 -28.86
C LEU A 295 -2.66 30.35 -28.67
N ASP A 296 -2.93 29.67 -29.78
CA ASP A 296 -3.21 28.23 -29.76
C ASP A 296 -1.90 27.45 -29.56
N SER A 297 -1.54 27.19 -28.30
CA SER A 297 -0.61 26.10 -27.99
C SER A 297 -1.36 24.77 -28.13
N GLU A 298 -0.91 23.93 -29.06
CA GLU A 298 -1.34 22.53 -29.21
C GLU A 298 -1.42 21.82 -27.85
N LEU A 299 -2.64 21.63 -27.35
CA LEU A 299 -2.93 20.81 -26.17
C LEU A 299 -3.11 19.36 -26.62
N GLU A 300 -2.35 18.44 -26.03
CA GLU A 300 -2.46 17.01 -26.35
C GLU A 300 -3.83 16.43 -25.92
N PRO A 301 -4.38 15.44 -26.65
CA PRO A 301 -5.71 14.87 -26.38
C PRO A 301 -5.87 14.25 -24.97
N THR A 302 -4.76 13.97 -24.29
CA THR A 302 -4.73 13.38 -22.95
C THR A 302 -5.14 14.35 -21.84
N ASP A 303 -4.98 15.65 -22.04
CA ASP A 303 -5.25 16.64 -20.99
C ASP A 303 -6.76 16.88 -20.83
N VAL A 304 -7.52 16.80 -21.92
CA VAL A 304 -8.99 16.90 -21.90
C VAL A 304 -9.62 15.68 -21.21
N GLU A 305 -9.06 14.48 -21.41
CA GLU A 305 -9.50 13.26 -20.70
C GLU A 305 -9.09 13.24 -19.24
N MET A 306 -7.89 13.76 -18.90
CA MET A 306 -7.42 13.87 -17.53
C MET A 306 -8.27 14.86 -16.73
N VAL A 307 -8.59 16.02 -17.33
CA VAL A 307 -9.53 17.00 -16.76
C VAL A 307 -10.93 16.39 -16.62
N ARG A 308 -11.46 15.67 -17.62
CA ARG A 308 -12.75 14.97 -17.50
C ARG A 308 -12.76 13.90 -16.40
N ARG A 309 -11.66 13.18 -16.19
CA ARG A 309 -11.55 12.12 -15.17
C ARG A 309 -11.41 12.70 -13.76
N PHE A 310 -10.78 13.87 -13.61
CA PHE A 310 -10.80 14.62 -12.36
C PHE A 310 -12.18 15.22 -12.06
N VAL A 311 -12.92 15.68 -13.08
CA VAL A 311 -14.27 16.25 -12.92
C VAL A 311 -15.34 15.18 -12.66
N CYS A 312 -15.19 13.95 -13.14
CA CYS A 312 -16.20 12.89 -12.97
C CYS A 312 -16.15 12.17 -11.61
N SER A 313 -14.99 12.11 -10.92
CA SER A 313 -14.91 11.51 -9.57
C SER A 313 -15.62 12.38 -8.53
N ASP A 314 -15.72 13.68 -8.80
CA ASP A 314 -16.41 14.57 -7.90
C ASP A 314 -17.91 14.37 -7.98
N GLN A 315 -18.53 13.69 -8.95
CA GLN A 315 -19.99 13.73 -9.07
C GLN A 315 -20.78 12.73 -8.21
N THR A 316 -20.14 11.88 -7.40
CA THR A 316 -20.86 10.90 -6.57
C THR A 316 -21.14 11.42 -5.16
N CYS A 317 -22.35 11.18 -4.65
CA CYS A 317 -22.69 11.45 -3.25
C CYS A 317 -22.18 10.31 -2.35
N THR A 318 -21.45 10.62 -1.28
CA THR A 318 -20.98 9.58 -0.34
C THR A 318 -22.06 9.04 0.60
N LEU A 319 -23.23 9.68 0.64
CA LEU A 319 -24.38 9.23 1.44
C LEU A 319 -25.25 8.22 0.68
N CYS A 320 -25.58 8.48 -0.59
CA CYS A 320 -26.41 7.58 -1.41
C CYS A 320 -25.62 6.78 -2.46
N LEU A 321 -24.30 6.99 -2.55
CA LEU A 321 -23.37 6.32 -3.48
C LEU A 321 -23.74 6.45 -4.97
N SER A 322 -24.63 7.39 -5.29
CA SER A 322 -25.15 7.65 -6.64
C SER A 322 -24.65 9.01 -7.15
N PRO A 323 -24.75 9.31 -8.46
CA PRO A 323 -24.47 10.65 -8.98
C PRO A 323 -25.29 11.71 -8.23
N ARG A 324 -24.68 12.85 -7.88
CA ARG A 324 -25.30 13.90 -7.09
C ARG A 324 -26.42 14.58 -7.88
N SER A 325 -27.66 14.33 -7.48
CA SER A 325 -28.82 15.11 -7.90
C SER A 325 -29.02 16.30 -6.94
N HIS A 326 -29.14 17.52 -7.47
CA HIS A 326 -29.27 18.76 -6.69
C HIS A 326 -28.14 18.91 -5.65
N SER A 327 -26.91 19.20 -6.11
CA SER A 327 -25.75 19.34 -5.24
C SER A 327 -25.94 20.40 -4.16
N ALA A 328 -25.54 20.06 -2.94
CA ALA A 328 -25.53 20.95 -1.79
C ALA A 328 -24.17 20.86 -1.10
N ALA A 329 -23.64 22.02 -0.70
CA ALA A 329 -22.38 22.14 0.00
C ALA A 329 -22.61 22.49 1.47
N THR A 330 -21.84 21.83 2.34
CA THR A 330 -21.70 22.22 3.74
C THR A 330 -20.71 23.39 3.89
N PRO A 331 -20.74 24.16 4.99
CA PRO A 331 -19.81 25.28 5.21
C PRO A 331 -18.32 24.92 5.13
N CYS A 332 -18.00 23.65 5.34
CA CYS A 332 -16.65 23.11 5.21
C CYS A 332 -16.24 22.74 3.79
N GLY A 333 -17.12 22.92 2.79
CA GLY A 333 -16.85 22.69 1.38
C GLY A 333 -17.15 21.28 0.86
N HIS A 334 -17.62 20.35 1.71
CA HIS A 334 -18.00 19.01 1.26
C HIS A 334 -19.37 19.01 0.57
N MET A 335 -19.48 18.27 -0.54
CA MET A 335 -20.65 18.24 -1.43
C MET A 335 -21.42 16.91 -1.39
N PHE A 336 -22.75 16.98 -1.35
CA PHE A 336 -23.69 15.85 -1.31
C PHE A 336 -24.96 16.17 -2.10
N CYS A 337 -25.88 15.22 -2.26
CA CYS A 337 -27.25 15.56 -2.68
C CYS A 337 -27.93 16.41 -1.60
N TRP A 338 -28.73 17.40 -1.98
CA TRP A 338 -29.51 18.24 -1.08
C TRP A 338 -30.31 17.42 -0.07
N THR A 339 -31.08 16.44 -0.57
CA THR A 339 -31.92 15.58 0.28
C THR A 339 -31.08 14.78 1.27
N CYS A 340 -29.97 14.19 0.83
CA CYS A 340 -29.13 13.35 1.67
C CYS A 340 -28.48 14.14 2.81
N VAL A 341 -27.89 15.30 2.54
CA VAL A 341 -27.26 16.12 3.59
C VAL A 341 -28.29 16.75 4.51
N PHE A 342 -29.46 17.13 3.98
CA PHE A 342 -30.54 17.71 4.78
C PHE A 342 -31.13 16.70 5.79
N GLU A 343 -31.38 15.45 5.37
CA GLU A 343 -31.84 14.38 6.26
C GLU A 343 -30.79 13.99 7.31
N TRP A 344 -29.51 13.95 6.93
CA TRP A 344 -28.43 13.71 7.86
C TRP A 344 -28.36 14.82 8.92
N CYS A 345 -28.35 16.09 8.50
CA CYS A 345 -28.24 17.23 9.41
C CYS A 345 -29.46 17.41 10.33
N GLN A 346 -30.62 16.82 10.01
CA GLN A 346 -31.76 16.76 10.93
C GLN A 346 -31.53 15.81 12.10
N THR A 347 -30.82 14.70 11.89
CA THR A 347 -30.53 13.72 12.95
C THR A 347 -29.22 14.04 13.68
N ARG A 348 -28.22 14.55 12.97
CA ARG A 348 -26.93 14.95 13.53
C ARG A 348 -26.46 16.26 12.90
N ALA A 349 -26.40 17.33 13.68
CA ALA A 349 -25.96 18.65 13.24
C ALA A 349 -24.43 18.74 12.98
N GLU A 350 -23.88 17.81 12.20
CA GLU A 350 -22.47 17.71 11.84
C GLU A 350 -22.29 17.24 10.38
N CYS A 351 -21.18 17.62 9.74
CA CYS A 351 -20.83 17.17 8.40
C CYS A 351 -20.50 15.66 8.38
N PRO A 352 -21.05 14.86 7.44
CA PRO A 352 -20.77 13.41 7.36
C PRO A 352 -19.30 13.04 7.15
N LEU A 353 -18.49 13.94 6.57
CA LEU A 353 -17.09 13.66 6.21
C LEU A 353 -16.11 14.17 7.27
N CYS A 354 -16.20 15.45 7.65
CA CYS A 354 -15.24 16.06 8.58
C CYS A 354 -15.79 16.29 9.99
N ARG A 355 -17.07 15.97 10.25
CA ARG A 355 -17.75 16.15 11.56
C ARG A 355 -17.73 17.58 12.12
N GLN A 356 -17.46 18.58 11.27
CA GLN A 356 -17.64 19.97 11.68
C GLN A 356 -19.13 20.25 11.93
N PRO A 357 -19.48 21.07 12.93
CA PRO A 357 -20.87 21.39 13.23
C PRO A 357 -21.51 22.14 12.05
N VAL A 358 -22.69 21.70 11.62
CA VAL A 358 -23.45 22.29 10.50
C VAL A 358 -24.90 22.50 10.92
N GLN A 359 -25.39 23.73 10.76
CA GLN A 359 -26.81 24.04 10.91
C GLN A 359 -27.54 23.95 9.56
N LEU A 360 -28.84 23.62 9.57
CA LEU A 360 -29.64 23.43 8.34
C LEU A 360 -29.68 24.68 7.44
N ASN A 361 -29.68 25.88 8.03
CA ASN A 361 -29.64 27.16 7.31
C ASN A 361 -28.28 27.51 6.69
N GLN A 362 -27.23 26.73 6.99
CA GLN A 362 -25.88 26.93 6.46
C GLN A 362 -25.56 26.00 5.29
N ILE A 363 -26.48 25.11 4.92
CA ILE A 363 -26.36 24.24 3.75
C ILE A 363 -26.70 25.08 2.52
N MET A 364 -25.73 25.22 1.62
CA MET A 364 -25.87 26.06 0.43
C MET A 364 -26.14 25.18 -0.81
N PRO A 365 -27.20 25.44 -1.59
CA PRO A 365 -27.39 24.78 -2.87
C PRO A 365 -26.32 25.27 -3.86
N VAL A 366 -25.76 24.35 -4.63
CA VAL A 366 -24.76 24.65 -5.65
C VAL A 366 -25.39 24.42 -7.02
N PHE A 367 -25.41 25.48 -7.85
CA PHE A 367 -25.90 25.46 -9.22
C PHE A 367 -24.71 25.60 -10.19
N ASN A 368 -24.79 24.97 -11.36
CA ASN A 368 -23.76 24.99 -12.42
C ASN A 368 -22.38 24.46 -11.96
N TYR A 369 -22.31 23.19 -11.54
CA TYR A 369 -21.06 22.50 -11.21
C TYR A 369 -20.79 21.33 -12.15
#